data_AF-A0A2D6X0Q9-F1
#
_entry.id   AF-A0A2D6X0Q9-F1
#
_cell.length_a   1.000
_cell.length_b   1.000
_cell.length_c   1.000
_cell.angle_alpha   90.00
_cell.angle_beta   90.00
_cell.angle_gamma   90.00
#
_symmetry.space_group_name_H-M   'P 1'
#
loop_
_entity.id
_entity.type
_entity.pdbx_description
1 polymer ?
#
loop_
_entity_poly.entity_id
_entity_poly.type
_entity_poly.pdbx_seq_one_letter_code
_entity_poly.pdbx_strand_id
1 'polypeptide(L)'
;MDIGERTIPDPHLDRHRAECERLGCVEFFDHLIEEGNNSGFAAMLAQRRPPGALGTDRAFLEGSHHWADKMWSNNAKDVHAIAKKAGISTQGKVYKGGLGKPNDHMAWVSGRDDVIAACKAKGLSSTGSVNYQSPAQKPQRIALADDIRDGYVRGILATEPKTREKVKKDPKAIKEVQERVVAKHGKKGSE
;
A
#
# COMPACT_ATOMS: atom_id res chain seq x y z
N MET A 1 -10.12 48.70 32.52
CA MET A 1 -8.94 47.82 32.52
C MET A 1 -8.79 47.31 31.10
N ASP A 2 -7.87 47.92 30.37
CA ASP A 2 -7.62 47.61 28.97
C ASP A 2 -6.69 46.38 28.94
N ILE A 3 -7.28 45.21 28.81
CA ILE A 3 -6.54 43.96 28.61
C ILE A 3 -6.08 43.98 27.15
N GLY A 4 -4.94 44.63 26.93
CA GLY A 4 -4.27 44.65 25.63
C GLY A 4 -4.15 43.25 25.09
N GLU A 5 -4.97 42.96 24.09
CA GLU A 5 -5.09 41.68 23.42
C GLU A 5 -3.76 41.39 22.75
N ARG A 6 -2.92 40.59 23.40
CA ARG A 6 -1.70 40.06 22.80
C ARG A 6 -2.13 39.11 21.69
N THR A 7 -2.27 39.63 20.48
CA THR A 7 -2.37 38.85 19.26
C THR A 7 -1.08 38.04 19.15
N ILE A 8 -1.16 36.77 19.54
CA ILE A 8 -0.07 35.82 19.31
C ILE A 8 0.02 35.69 17.78
N PRO A 9 1.18 36.01 17.17
CA PRO A 9 1.32 35.87 15.73
C PRO A 9 1.09 34.41 15.35
N ASP A 10 0.03 34.17 14.57
CA ASP A 10 -0.31 32.84 14.09
C ASP A 10 0.65 32.47 12.94
N PRO A 11 1.55 31.50 13.13
CA PRO A 11 2.56 31.14 12.14
C PRO A 11 1.97 30.47 10.89
N HIS A 12 0.67 30.16 10.88
CA HIS A 12 0.00 29.48 9.78
C HIS A 12 -0.95 30.40 8.99
N LEU A 13 -1.13 31.65 9.41
CA LEU A 13 -2.04 32.61 8.79
C LEU A 13 -1.78 32.77 7.28
N ASP A 14 -0.54 33.05 6.90
CA ASP A 14 -0.15 33.27 5.49
C ASP A 14 -0.41 32.03 4.62
N ARG A 15 -0.12 30.84 5.17
CA ARG A 15 -0.36 29.57 4.48
C ARG A 15 -1.85 29.35 4.24
N HIS A 16 -2.67 29.58 5.25
CA HIS A 16 -4.13 29.40 5.15
C HIS A 16 -4.75 30.41 4.19
N ARG A 17 -4.30 31.67 4.25
CA ARG A 17 -4.75 32.74 3.36
C ARG A 17 -4.42 32.45 1.90
N ALA A 18 -3.20 32.03 1.59
CA ALA A 18 -2.79 31.66 0.22
C ALA A 18 -3.62 30.50 -0.35
N GLU A 19 -3.95 29.50 0.46
CA GLU A 19 -4.83 28.40 0.03
C GLU A 19 -6.28 28.87 -0.18
N CYS A 20 -6.80 29.77 0.65
CA CYS A 20 -8.12 30.38 0.47
C CYS A 20 -8.19 31.28 -0.78
N GLU A 21 -7.12 32.01 -1.08
CA GLU A 21 -6.98 32.80 -2.30
C GLU A 21 -7.01 31.90 -3.54
N ARG A 22 -6.25 30.80 -3.52
CA ARG A 22 -6.26 29.79 -4.60
C ARG A 22 -7.64 29.19 -4.85
N LEU A 23 -8.46 29.08 -3.81
CA LEU A 23 -9.81 28.50 -3.88
C LEU A 23 -10.91 29.54 -4.11
N GLY A 24 -10.58 30.84 -4.16
CA GLY A 24 -11.56 31.91 -4.36
C GLY A 24 -12.47 32.15 -3.15
N CYS A 25 -12.01 31.82 -1.94
CA CYS A 25 -12.77 31.99 -0.69
C CYS A 25 -12.07 32.90 0.34
N VAL A 26 -11.17 33.78 -0.12
CA VAL A 26 -10.37 34.66 0.75
C VAL A 26 -11.20 35.69 1.50
N GLU A 27 -12.25 36.25 0.90
CA GLU A 27 -13.10 37.27 1.55
C GLU A 27 -13.79 36.73 2.80
N PHE A 28 -14.35 35.51 2.72
CA PHE A 28 -15.00 34.87 3.86
C PHE A 28 -13.98 34.39 4.91
N PHE A 29 -12.75 34.06 4.48
CA PHE A 29 -11.65 33.76 5.40
C PHE A 29 -11.23 35.02 6.19
N ASP A 30 -10.98 36.13 5.48
CA ASP A 30 -10.55 37.40 6.09
C ASP A 30 -11.64 37.90 7.09
N HIS A 31 -12.92 37.78 6.74
CA HIS A 31 -14.03 38.09 7.65
C HIS A 31 -13.98 37.28 8.96
N LEU A 32 -13.72 35.97 8.90
CA LEU A 32 -13.63 35.13 10.09
C LEU A 32 -12.41 35.47 10.96
N ILE A 33 -11.30 35.89 10.35
CA ILE A 33 -10.12 36.38 11.07
C ILE A 33 -10.42 37.69 11.79
N GLU A 34 -11.12 38.63 11.13
CA GLU A 34 -11.56 39.89 11.73
C GLU A 34 -12.49 39.70 12.92
N GLU A 35 -13.32 38.66 12.90
CA GLU A 35 -14.15 38.23 14.05
C GLU A 35 -13.34 37.60 15.20
N GLY A 36 -12.02 37.50 15.07
CA GLY A 36 -11.14 36.96 16.10
C GLY A 36 -11.03 35.43 16.11
N ASN A 37 -11.49 34.75 15.05
CA ASN A 37 -11.30 33.30 14.94
C ASN A 37 -9.83 32.95 14.66
N ASN A 38 -9.39 31.78 15.12
CA ASN A 38 -8.07 31.27 14.75
C ASN A 38 -8.01 30.92 13.25
N SER A 39 -6.81 31.00 12.65
CA SER A 39 -6.67 30.85 11.19
C SER A 39 -7.03 29.45 10.68
N GLY A 40 -6.79 28.40 11.47
CA GLY A 40 -7.16 27.04 11.10
C GLY A 40 -8.68 26.84 11.00
N PHE A 41 -9.43 27.39 11.95
CA PHE A 41 -10.89 27.33 12.00
C PHE A 41 -11.52 28.22 10.92
N ALA A 42 -11.00 29.42 10.72
CA ALA A 42 -11.40 30.29 9.63
C ALA A 42 -11.20 29.61 8.27
N ALA A 43 -10.02 29.00 8.04
CA ALA A 43 -9.73 28.26 6.82
C ALA A 43 -10.65 27.05 6.65
N MET A 44 -10.94 26.31 7.72
CA MET A 44 -11.85 25.17 7.71
C MET A 44 -13.25 25.57 7.22
N LEU A 45 -13.83 26.63 7.80
CA LEU A 45 -15.15 27.13 7.43
C LEU A 45 -15.16 27.71 6.01
N ALA A 46 -14.16 28.52 5.66
CA ALA A 46 -14.07 29.16 4.35
C ALA A 46 -13.89 28.17 3.21
N GLN A 47 -13.04 27.17 3.40
CA GLN A 47 -12.84 26.12 2.41
C GLN A 47 -13.98 25.09 2.42
N ARG A 48 -14.89 25.16 3.41
CA ARG A 48 -15.94 24.16 3.67
C ARG A 48 -15.35 22.75 3.79
N ARG A 49 -14.18 22.66 4.44
CA ARG A 49 -13.40 21.42 4.62
C ARG A 49 -13.34 21.08 6.10
N PRO A 50 -14.31 20.33 6.64
CA PRO A 50 -14.26 19.93 8.03
C PRO A 50 -12.98 19.10 8.29
N PRO A 51 -12.34 19.24 9.46
CA PRO A 51 -11.16 18.47 9.83
C PRO A 51 -11.53 16.99 9.84
N GLY A 52 -10.66 16.17 9.25
CA GLY A 52 -10.91 14.73 9.18
C GLY A 52 -12.08 14.37 8.27
N ALA A 53 -12.35 15.13 7.20
CA ALA A 53 -13.23 14.71 6.12
C ALA A 53 -12.71 13.43 5.43
N LEU A 54 -12.96 12.29 6.05
CA LEU A 54 -12.71 10.96 5.51
C LEU A 54 -13.76 10.69 4.41
N GLY A 55 -13.50 9.71 3.55
CA GLY A 55 -14.51 9.29 2.56
C GLY A 55 -14.31 9.85 1.15
N THR A 56 -13.57 10.94 0.99
CA THR A 56 -13.38 11.58 -0.33
C THR A 56 -12.08 11.15 -1.01
N ASP A 57 -12.07 11.15 -2.35
CA ASP A 57 -10.84 10.91 -3.12
C ASP A 57 -9.78 11.96 -2.84
N ARG A 58 -10.19 13.22 -2.61
CA ARG A 58 -9.28 14.29 -2.16
C ARG A 58 -8.54 13.87 -0.90
N ALA A 59 -9.26 13.46 0.14
CA ALA A 59 -8.65 13.05 1.40
C ALA A 59 -7.82 11.76 1.27
N PHE A 60 -8.16 10.88 0.33
CA PHE A 60 -7.38 9.68 0.03
C PHE A 60 -6.06 9.99 -0.68
N LEU A 61 -6.07 10.95 -1.61
CA LEU A 61 -4.90 11.36 -2.38
C LEU A 61 -4.04 12.41 -1.67
N GLU A 62 -4.59 13.08 -0.65
CA GLU A 62 -3.89 14.05 0.18
C GLU A 62 -2.62 13.42 0.79
N GLY A 63 -1.46 13.96 0.44
CA GLY A 63 -0.14 13.42 0.84
C GLY A 63 0.31 12.16 0.10
N SER A 64 -0.52 11.57 -0.76
CA SER A 64 -0.17 10.42 -1.61
C SER A 64 0.53 10.85 -2.91
N HIS A 65 0.35 12.07 -3.41
CA HIS A 65 1.00 12.52 -4.65
C HIS A 65 2.54 12.53 -4.56
N HIS A 66 3.10 12.77 -3.37
CA HIS A 66 4.54 12.83 -3.09
C HIS A 66 5.08 11.52 -2.48
N TRP A 67 4.38 10.40 -2.68
CA TRP A 67 4.78 9.12 -2.09
C TRP A 67 6.19 8.69 -2.52
N ALA A 68 6.54 8.96 -3.78
CA ALA A 68 7.83 8.64 -4.36
C ALA A 68 8.97 9.49 -3.75
N ASP A 69 8.67 10.73 -3.34
CA ASP A 69 9.64 11.66 -2.75
C ASP A 69 10.11 11.19 -1.35
N LYS A 70 9.30 10.35 -0.69
CA LYS A 70 9.61 9.76 0.62
C LYS A 70 10.41 8.46 0.50
N MET A 71 10.61 7.95 -0.71
CA MET A 71 11.42 6.77 -0.96
C MET A 71 12.81 7.16 -1.47
N TRP A 72 13.76 6.24 -1.31
CA TRP A 72 15.04 6.36 -1.98
C TRP A 72 14.83 6.49 -3.50
N SER A 73 15.47 7.47 -4.12
CA SER A 73 15.19 7.88 -5.52
C SER A 73 15.35 6.74 -6.53
N ASN A 74 16.32 5.84 -6.33
CA ASN A 74 16.49 4.64 -7.16
C ASN A 74 15.28 3.69 -7.07
N ASN A 75 14.71 3.48 -5.89
CA ASN A 75 13.56 2.59 -5.72
C ASN A 75 12.32 3.15 -6.44
N ALA A 76 12.10 4.47 -6.34
CA ALA A 76 11.01 5.12 -7.08
C ALA A 76 11.19 4.94 -8.59
N LYS A 77 12.40 5.17 -9.11
CA LYS A 77 12.74 4.95 -10.52
C LYS A 77 12.51 3.50 -10.95
N ASP A 78 12.92 2.53 -10.14
CA ASP A 78 12.72 1.11 -10.43
C ASP A 78 11.24 0.73 -10.48
N VAL A 79 10.43 1.21 -9.53
CA VAL A 79 8.98 0.99 -9.51
C VAL A 79 8.32 1.55 -10.77
N HIS A 80 8.69 2.78 -11.17
CA HIS A 80 8.19 3.37 -12.42
C HIS A 80 8.68 2.63 -13.66
N ALA A 81 9.94 2.17 -13.69
CA ALA A 81 10.48 1.40 -14.80
C ALA A 81 9.76 0.06 -14.98
N ILE A 82 9.46 -0.64 -13.88
CA ILE A 82 8.70 -1.89 -13.90
C ILE A 82 7.28 -1.65 -14.44
N ALA A 83 6.60 -0.60 -13.97
CA ALA A 83 5.26 -0.26 -14.45
C ALA A 83 5.26 0.11 -15.94
N LYS A 84 6.23 0.91 -16.40
CA LYS A 84 6.38 1.27 -17.80
C LYS A 84 6.62 0.04 -18.68
N LYS A 85 7.46 -0.89 -18.23
CA LYS A 85 7.71 -2.17 -18.94
C LYS A 85 6.45 -3.03 -19.03
N ALA A 86 5.55 -2.94 -18.05
CA ALA A 86 4.25 -3.61 -18.06
C ALA A 86 3.17 -2.85 -18.86
N GLY A 87 3.49 -1.70 -19.46
CA GLY A 87 2.51 -0.90 -20.21
C GLY A 87 1.53 -0.12 -19.33
N ILE A 88 1.85 0.09 -18.05
CA ILE A 88 0.99 0.79 -17.09
C ILE A 88 1.25 2.30 -17.16
N SER A 89 0.20 3.09 -17.38
CA SER A 89 0.27 4.54 -17.21
C SER A 89 0.29 4.89 -15.72
N THR A 90 1.37 5.54 -15.27
CA THR A 90 1.53 5.99 -13.88
C THR A 90 1.05 7.44 -13.68
N GLN A 91 0.68 8.14 -14.74
CA GLN A 91 0.28 9.55 -14.67
C GLN A 91 -1.04 9.69 -13.89
N GLY A 92 -1.05 10.53 -12.86
CA GLY A 92 -2.23 10.74 -12.01
C GLY A 92 -2.59 9.54 -11.13
N LYS A 93 -1.76 8.49 -11.09
CA LYS A 93 -1.97 7.29 -10.28
C LYS A 93 -0.89 7.14 -9.22
N VAL A 94 -1.29 6.56 -8.10
CA VAL A 94 -0.41 6.28 -6.97
C VAL A 94 -0.21 4.78 -6.84
N TYR A 95 1.02 4.35 -6.64
CA TYR A 95 1.33 2.95 -6.37
C TYR A 95 0.99 2.59 -4.92
N LYS A 96 0.26 1.49 -4.72
CA LYS A 96 -0.06 0.91 -3.41
C LYS A 96 0.43 -0.54 -3.37
N GLY A 97 1.60 -0.76 -2.78
CA GLY A 97 2.21 -2.09 -2.68
C GLY A 97 1.38 -3.13 -1.92
N GLY A 98 0.47 -2.70 -1.05
CA GLY A 98 -0.50 -3.60 -0.39
C GLY A 98 -1.53 -4.22 -1.34
N LEU A 99 -1.72 -3.66 -2.53
CA LEU A 99 -2.64 -4.19 -3.54
C LEU A 99 -1.95 -5.15 -4.51
N GLY A 100 -0.63 -5.08 -4.67
CA GLY A 100 0.10 -5.92 -5.63
C GLY A 100 1.51 -5.42 -5.92
N LYS A 101 2.15 -6.08 -6.89
CA LYS A 101 3.49 -5.73 -7.37
C LYS A 101 3.44 -4.52 -8.33
N PRO A 102 4.57 -3.83 -8.60
CA PRO A 102 4.59 -2.67 -9.51
C PRO A 102 4.15 -2.95 -10.96
N ASN A 103 4.23 -4.21 -11.40
CA ASN A 103 3.79 -4.65 -12.74
C ASN A 103 2.30 -5.01 -12.80
N ASP A 104 1.55 -4.82 -11.71
CA ASP A 104 0.13 -5.14 -11.62
C ASP A 104 -0.70 -3.86 -11.81
N HIS A 105 -1.57 -3.83 -12.83
CA HIS A 105 -2.42 -2.68 -13.12
C HIS A 105 -3.30 -2.26 -11.94
N MET A 106 -3.76 -3.21 -11.12
CA MET A 106 -4.62 -2.94 -9.96
C MET A 106 -3.86 -2.39 -8.75
N ALA A 107 -2.52 -2.36 -8.79
CA ALA A 107 -1.71 -1.73 -7.74
C ALA A 107 -1.54 -0.21 -7.95
N TRP A 108 -1.96 0.32 -9.11
CA TRP A 108 -1.87 1.73 -9.47
C TRP A 108 -3.26 2.36 -9.45
N VAL A 109 -3.53 3.16 -8.42
CA VAL A 109 -4.87 3.68 -8.11
C VAL A 109 -4.95 5.18 -8.36
N SER A 110 -6.06 5.62 -8.95
CA SER A 110 -6.40 7.03 -9.12
C SER A 110 -7.29 7.55 -7.97
N GLY A 111 -8.01 6.67 -7.29
CA GLY A 111 -8.90 7.02 -6.19
C GLY A 111 -9.27 5.83 -5.32
N ARG A 112 -10.25 6.03 -4.44
CA ARG A 112 -10.72 5.01 -3.49
C ARG A 112 -11.42 3.86 -4.18
N ASP A 113 -12.17 4.15 -5.25
CA ASP A 113 -12.95 3.13 -5.96
C ASP A 113 -12.05 2.09 -6.63
N ASP A 114 -10.89 2.51 -7.15
CA ASP A 114 -9.86 1.60 -7.68
C ASP A 114 -9.33 0.64 -6.60
N VAL A 115 -9.16 1.14 -5.37
CA VAL A 115 -8.74 0.31 -4.22
C VAL A 115 -9.80 -0.73 -3.91
N ILE A 116 -11.08 -0.32 -3.85
CA ILE A 116 -12.19 -1.24 -3.57
C ILE A 116 -12.32 -2.28 -4.68
N ALA A 117 -12.17 -1.88 -5.95
CA ALA A 117 -12.20 -2.77 -7.10
C ALA A 117 -11.06 -3.80 -7.03
N ALA A 118 -9.83 -3.36 -6.74
CA ALA A 118 -8.68 -4.24 -6.55
C ALA A 118 -8.89 -5.22 -5.38
N CYS A 119 -9.41 -4.73 -4.26
CA CYS A 119 -9.74 -5.56 -3.09
C CYS A 119 -10.81 -6.61 -3.40
N LYS A 120 -11.87 -6.24 -4.12
CA LYS A 120 -12.90 -7.18 -4.57
C LYS A 120 -12.34 -8.26 -5.50
N ALA A 121 -11.55 -7.85 -6.50
CA ALA A 121 -10.97 -8.77 -7.48
C ALA A 121 -9.99 -9.78 -6.85
N LYS A 122 -9.23 -9.33 -5.84
CA LYS A 122 -8.19 -10.13 -5.19
C LYS A 122 -8.64 -10.78 -3.88
N GLY A 123 -9.88 -10.51 -3.45
CA GLY A 123 -10.39 -10.93 -2.14
C GLY A 123 -9.61 -10.39 -0.95
N LEU A 124 -9.01 -9.21 -1.09
CA LEU A 124 -8.30 -8.53 -0.02
C LEU A 124 -9.27 -7.71 0.82
N SER A 125 -9.01 -7.65 2.13
CA SER A 125 -9.66 -6.69 3.03
C SER A 125 -8.75 -5.47 3.20
N SER A 126 -9.36 -4.30 3.37
CA SER A 126 -8.66 -3.03 3.59
C SER A 126 -9.30 -2.28 4.75
N THR A 127 -8.47 -1.68 5.59
CA THR A 127 -8.87 -0.88 6.75
C THR A 127 -8.07 0.43 6.78
N GLY A 128 -8.70 1.53 7.19
CA GLY A 128 -8.08 2.86 7.28
C GLY A 128 -8.73 3.85 6.33
N SER A 129 -7.98 4.33 5.33
CA SER A 129 -8.49 5.30 4.35
C SER A 129 -9.65 4.75 3.50
N VAL A 130 -9.65 3.44 3.27
CA VAL A 130 -10.73 2.68 2.64
C VAL A 130 -11.04 1.50 3.55
N ASN A 131 -12.31 1.33 3.92
CA ASN A 131 -12.77 0.22 4.74
C ASN A 131 -13.60 -0.72 3.88
N TYR A 132 -13.05 -1.90 3.58
CA TYR A 132 -13.72 -2.95 2.82
C TYR A 132 -13.33 -4.30 3.40
N GLN A 133 -14.33 -5.10 3.76
CA GLN A 133 -14.14 -6.46 4.24
C GLN A 133 -14.41 -7.44 3.10
N SER A 134 -13.40 -8.21 2.71
CA SER A 134 -13.60 -9.30 1.76
C SER A 134 -14.26 -10.50 2.45
N PRO A 135 -15.09 -11.25 1.72
CA PRO A 135 -15.54 -12.56 2.19
C PRO A 135 -14.33 -13.45 2.51
N ALA A 136 -14.44 -14.28 3.54
CA ALA A 136 -13.39 -15.22 3.92
C ALA A 136 -13.03 -16.14 2.74
N GLN A 137 -11.86 -15.93 2.15
CA GLN A 137 -11.37 -16.79 1.09
C GLN A 137 -10.73 -18.03 1.70
N LYS A 138 -11.09 -19.21 1.17
CA LYS A 138 -10.35 -20.44 1.52
C LYS A 138 -8.91 -20.27 1.01
N PRO A 139 -7.89 -20.40 1.86
CA PRO A 139 -6.52 -20.26 1.41
C PRO A 139 -6.23 -21.30 0.33
N GLN A 140 -5.77 -20.83 -0.84
CA GLN A 140 -5.38 -21.74 -1.91
C GLN A 140 -4.18 -22.57 -1.44
N ARG A 141 -4.31 -23.89 -1.51
CA ARG A 141 -3.23 -24.82 -1.18
C ARG A 141 -2.27 -24.87 -2.37
N ILE A 142 -1.21 -24.08 -2.31
CA ILE A 142 -0.16 -24.09 -3.33
C ILE A 142 0.79 -25.25 -3.00
N ALA A 143 1.02 -26.14 -3.97
CA ALA A 143 1.99 -27.22 -3.83
C ALA A 143 3.41 -26.63 -3.64
N LEU A 144 4.28 -27.37 -2.96
CA LEU A 144 5.69 -26.98 -2.88
C LEU A 144 6.26 -26.93 -4.30
N ALA A 145 6.84 -25.78 -4.67
CA ALA A 145 7.41 -25.59 -5.99
C ALA A 145 8.53 -26.61 -6.27
N ASP A 146 8.63 -27.05 -7.52
CA ASP A 146 9.54 -28.13 -7.92
C ASP A 146 11.01 -27.77 -7.66
N ASP A 147 11.40 -26.52 -7.92
CA ASP A 147 12.75 -26.00 -7.69
C ASP A 147 13.14 -25.99 -6.20
N ILE A 148 12.21 -25.58 -5.34
CA ILE A 148 12.40 -25.59 -3.89
C ILE A 148 12.50 -27.05 -3.39
N ARG A 149 11.60 -27.92 -3.85
CA ARG A 149 11.63 -29.36 -3.52
C ARG A 149 12.97 -29.97 -3.93
N ASP A 150 13.41 -29.72 -5.15
CA ASP A 150 14.64 -30.30 -5.69
C ASP A 150 15.89 -29.73 -4.99
N GLY A 151 15.84 -28.47 -4.55
CA GLY A 151 16.85 -27.87 -3.67
C GLY A 151 17.00 -28.64 -2.35
N TYR A 152 15.89 -28.97 -1.68
CA TYR A 152 15.91 -29.77 -0.45
C TYR A 152 16.38 -31.21 -0.69
N VAL A 153 15.95 -31.85 -1.78
CA VAL A 153 16.40 -33.20 -2.16
C VAL A 153 17.92 -33.21 -2.35
N ARG A 154 18.46 -32.20 -3.06
CA ARG A 154 19.91 -32.06 -3.26
C ARG A 154 20.65 -31.90 -1.94
N GLY A 155 20.11 -31.11 -1.02
CA GLY A 155 20.64 -30.96 0.34
C GLY A 155 20.70 -32.31 1.07
N ILE A 156 19.60 -33.07 1.08
CA ILE A 156 19.55 -34.39 1.74
C ILE A 156 20.57 -35.36 1.11
N LEU A 157 20.68 -35.41 -0.21
CA LEU A 157 21.65 -36.29 -0.89
C LEU A 157 23.11 -35.89 -0.63
N ALA A 158 23.38 -34.62 -0.31
CA ALA A 158 24.71 -34.16 0.07
C ALA A 158 25.05 -34.54 1.52
N THR A 159 24.09 -34.47 2.44
CA THR A 159 24.28 -34.73 3.88
C THR A 159 24.14 -36.21 4.26
N GLU A 160 23.38 -37.01 3.48
CA GLU A 160 23.14 -38.43 3.74
C GLU A 160 23.77 -39.34 2.67
N PRO A 161 25.04 -39.80 2.84
CA PRO A 161 25.73 -40.64 1.86
C PRO A 161 25.00 -41.95 1.55
N LYS A 162 24.35 -42.56 2.55
CA LYS A 162 23.59 -43.80 2.42
C LYS A 162 22.38 -43.64 1.48
N THR A 163 21.67 -42.52 1.62
CA THR A 163 20.52 -42.17 0.78
C THR A 163 20.98 -41.89 -0.65
N ARG A 164 22.13 -41.22 -0.81
CA ARG A 164 22.77 -41.00 -2.11
C ARG A 164 23.18 -42.30 -2.81
N GLU A 165 23.78 -43.25 -2.10
CA GLU A 165 24.12 -44.55 -2.68
C GLU A 165 22.88 -45.35 -3.06
N LYS A 166 21.81 -45.29 -2.25
CA LYS A 166 20.53 -45.93 -2.57
C LYS A 166 19.93 -45.36 -3.86
N VAL A 167 19.92 -44.04 -4.02
CA VAL A 167 19.42 -43.37 -5.25
C VAL A 167 20.30 -43.67 -6.48
N LYS A 168 21.62 -43.84 -6.31
CA LYS A 168 22.50 -44.27 -7.40
C LYS A 168 22.19 -45.69 -7.89
N LYS A 169 21.84 -46.59 -6.98
CA LYS A 169 21.52 -48.00 -7.28
C LYS A 169 20.10 -48.18 -7.80
N ASP A 170 19.16 -47.42 -7.25
CA ASP A 170 17.76 -47.40 -7.67
C ASP A 170 17.28 -45.95 -7.87
N PRO A 171 17.18 -45.49 -9.12
CA PRO A 171 16.65 -44.17 -9.44
C PRO A 171 15.23 -43.92 -8.92
N LYS A 172 14.43 -44.97 -8.63
CA LYS A 172 13.08 -44.81 -8.07
C LYS A 172 13.10 -44.35 -6.62
N ALA A 173 14.19 -44.60 -5.88
CA ALA A 173 14.37 -44.13 -4.51
C ALA A 173 14.39 -42.59 -4.40
N ILE A 174 14.59 -41.87 -5.51
CA ILE A 174 14.49 -40.41 -5.52
C ILE A 174 13.08 -39.92 -5.20
N LYS A 175 12.04 -40.68 -5.60
CA LYS A 175 10.64 -40.35 -5.32
C LYS A 175 10.35 -40.44 -3.82
N GLU A 176 10.91 -41.44 -3.13
CA GLU A 176 10.79 -41.57 -1.67
C GLU A 176 11.40 -40.36 -0.94
N VAL A 177 12.53 -39.85 -1.44
CA VAL A 177 13.19 -38.65 -0.88
C VAL A 177 12.36 -37.40 -1.17
N GLN A 178 11.81 -37.27 -2.39
CA GLN A 178 10.90 -36.18 -2.76
C GLN A 178 9.64 -36.17 -1.88
N GLU A 179 9.02 -37.34 -1.66
CA GLU A 179 7.85 -37.48 -0.78
C GLU A 179 8.19 -37.14 0.67
N ARG A 180 9.36 -37.57 1.17
CA ARG A 180 9.86 -37.17 2.51
C ARG A 180 10.03 -35.65 2.62
N VAL A 181 10.55 -34.99 1.57
CA VAL A 181 10.70 -33.52 1.53
C VAL A 181 9.33 -32.85 1.54
N VAL A 182 8.39 -33.31 0.71
CA VAL A 182 7.03 -32.76 0.67
C VAL A 182 6.29 -33.00 1.98
N ALA A 183 6.46 -34.16 2.63
CA ALA A 183 5.83 -34.44 3.92
C ALA A 183 6.40 -33.61 5.08
N LYS A 184 7.70 -33.28 5.03
CA LYS A 184 8.39 -32.50 6.08
C LYS A 184 8.27 -30.99 5.89
N HIS A 185 8.37 -30.52 4.66
CA HIS A 185 8.44 -29.09 4.31
C HIS A 185 7.18 -28.59 3.57
N GLY A 186 6.34 -29.50 3.07
CA GLY A 186 5.02 -29.16 2.58
C GLY A 186 4.04 -28.94 3.73
N LYS A 187 3.00 -28.14 3.46
CA LYS A 187 1.98 -27.81 4.46
C LYS A 187 1.12 -29.07 4.74
N LYS A 188 1.20 -29.64 5.95
CA LYS A 188 0.34 -30.77 6.37
C LYS A 188 -1.13 -30.32 6.33
N GLY A 189 -1.97 -31.11 5.67
CA GLY A 189 -3.41 -30.85 5.65
C GLY A 189 -3.99 -31.05 7.04
N SER A 190 -4.51 -29.98 7.66
CA SER A 190 -5.59 -30.12 8.63
C SER A 190 -6.89 -30.29 7.84
N GLU A 191 -7.62 -31.37 8.14
CA GLU A 191 -9.03 -31.52 7.77
C GLU A 191 -9.87 -30.34 8.29
#